data_AF-A0A975KA37-F1
#
_entry.id   AF-A0A975KA37-F1
#
_cell.length_a   1.000
_cell.length_b   1.000
_cell.length_c   1.000
_cell.angle_alpha   90.00
_cell.angle_beta   90.00
_cell.angle_gamma   90.00
#
_symmetry.space_group_name_H-M   'P 1'
#
loop_
_entity.id
_entity.type
_entity.pdbx_description
1 polymer ?
#
loop_
_entity_poly.entity_id
_entity_poly.type
_entity_poly.pdbx_seq_one_letter_code
_entity_poly.pdbx_strand_id
1 'polypeptide(L)'
;MLRERPGHEAAALFVVDAETGLHPPSGLPAPPPGDDAALRQILRQGDYTDILIVADHAELARLDADADILPLARTMERTRNSVLQQRAQFRLWLARGRAPDEQFAAGHIRWSKMAAGLSGRLGDFTARYAGPASPRGHRIVVEDASGDLARGYRTPVGQELHPEIVIGNKAHTRTAMADLLRQYAASLRLG
;
A
#
# COMPACT_ATOMS: atom_id res chain seq x y z
N MET A 1 6.31 -7.08 -10.61
CA MET A 1 5.48 -6.57 -9.48
C MET A 1 5.79 -5.13 -9.07
N LEU A 2 7.03 -4.73 -8.74
CA LEU A 2 7.33 -3.30 -8.47
C LEU A 2 7.35 -2.48 -9.77
N ARG A 3 8.06 -2.95 -10.80
CA ARG A 3 8.12 -2.32 -12.15
C ARG A 3 6.77 -2.24 -12.89
N GLU A 4 5.76 -2.95 -12.39
CA GLU A 4 4.38 -2.92 -12.92
C GLU A 4 3.54 -1.82 -12.27
N ARG A 5 4.09 -1.09 -11.29
CA ARG A 5 3.39 0.00 -10.58
C ARG A 5 3.69 1.35 -11.26
N PRO A 6 2.67 2.18 -11.53
CA PRO A 6 2.87 3.59 -11.83
C PRO A 6 3.71 4.27 -10.73
N GLY A 7 4.63 5.16 -11.12
CA GLY A 7 5.51 5.85 -10.15
C GLY A 7 6.63 5.01 -9.54
N HIS A 8 6.85 3.76 -9.98
CA HIS A 8 7.92 2.92 -9.44
C HIS A 8 9.34 3.51 -9.61
N GLU A 9 9.52 4.43 -10.55
CA GLU A 9 10.78 5.16 -10.77
C GLU A 9 11.15 6.07 -9.58
N ALA A 10 10.16 6.47 -8.77
CA ALA A 10 10.37 7.22 -7.53
C ALA A 10 10.71 6.33 -6.32
N ALA A 11 10.71 5.00 -6.48
CA ALA A 11 11.04 4.06 -5.41
C ALA A 11 12.53 3.68 -5.47
N ALA A 12 13.25 3.91 -4.38
CA ALA A 12 14.59 3.36 -4.20
C ALA A 12 14.49 1.96 -3.58
N LEU A 13 15.01 0.95 -4.28
CA LEU A 13 15.10 -0.42 -3.77
C LEU A 13 16.53 -0.65 -3.26
N PHE A 14 16.64 -1.27 -2.09
CA PHE A 14 17.90 -1.74 -1.54
C PHE A 14 17.74 -3.20 -1.09
N VAL A 15 18.81 -3.97 -1.26
CA VAL A 15 18.94 -5.37 -0.90
C VAL A 15 19.98 -5.46 0.20
N VAL A 16 19.73 -6.25 1.25
CA VAL A 16 20.72 -6.56 2.27
C VAL A 16 21.21 -7.97 2.05
N ASP A 17 22.53 -8.13 2.01
CA ASP A 17 23.19 -9.42 1.92
C ASP A 17 24.26 -9.55 3.01
N ALA A 18 24.49 -10.77 3.47
CA ALA A 18 25.33 -11.03 4.63
C ALA A 18 26.82 -10.76 4.39
N GLU A 19 27.28 -10.84 3.14
CA GLU A 19 28.65 -10.54 2.74
C GLU A 19 28.81 -9.09 2.30
N THR A 20 27.77 -8.51 1.70
CA THR A 20 27.85 -7.23 1.00
C THR A 20 27.11 -6.05 1.67
N GLY A 21 26.31 -6.30 2.69
CA GLY A 21 25.52 -5.26 3.37
C GLY A 21 24.37 -4.71 2.51
N LEU A 22 23.88 -3.52 2.85
CA LEU A 22 22.74 -2.87 2.16
C LEU A 22 23.19 -2.20 0.85
N HIS A 23 22.70 -2.66 -0.29
CA HIS A 23 23.09 -2.20 -1.63
C HIS A 23 21.90 -2.15 -2.61
N PRO A 24 21.84 -1.20 -3.57
CA PRO A 24 20.81 -1.18 -4.60
C PRO A 24 20.87 -2.41 -5.53
N PRO A 25 19.73 -3.03 -5.92
CA PRO A 25 19.71 -4.10 -6.91
C PRO A 25 19.93 -3.52 -8.30
N SER A 26 21.19 -3.49 -8.71
CA SER A 26 21.70 -3.13 -10.04
C SER A 26 21.33 -1.73 -10.55
N GLY A 27 22.34 -0.84 -10.65
CA GLY A 27 22.27 0.37 -11.49
C GLY A 27 22.52 1.70 -10.77
N LEU A 28 22.70 1.71 -9.45
CA LEU A 28 23.19 2.87 -8.70
C LEU A 28 24.49 2.49 -8.00
N PRO A 29 25.47 3.41 -7.90
CA PRO A 29 26.70 3.15 -7.16
C PRO A 29 26.34 2.80 -5.71
N ALA A 30 26.64 1.56 -5.33
CA ALA A 30 26.56 1.09 -3.96
C ALA A 30 27.88 1.40 -3.25
N PRO A 31 27.87 1.76 -1.96
CA PRO A 31 29.10 1.78 -1.18
C PRO A 31 29.63 0.35 -1.06
N PRO A 32 30.94 0.16 -0.98
CA PRO A 32 31.51 -1.15 -0.75
C PRO A 32 30.98 -1.75 0.56
N PRO A 33 30.90 -3.09 0.66
CA PRO A 33 30.46 -3.77 1.86
C PRO A 33 31.17 -3.28 3.13
N GLY A 34 30.42 -2.93 4.17
CA GLY A 34 30.96 -2.48 5.45
C GLY A 34 31.38 -1.01 5.51
N ASP A 35 31.13 -0.21 4.47
CA ASP A 35 31.29 1.25 4.53
C ASP A 35 30.01 1.94 5.03
N ASP A 36 29.78 1.83 6.33
CA ASP A 36 28.60 2.37 7.02
C ASP A 36 28.48 3.89 6.88
N ALA A 37 29.61 4.61 6.74
CA ALA A 37 29.62 6.05 6.62
C ALA A 37 29.06 6.49 5.25
N ALA A 38 29.51 5.85 4.18
CA ALA A 38 28.99 6.09 2.84
C ALA A 38 27.52 5.67 2.72
N LEU A 39 27.13 4.56 3.35
CA LEU A 39 25.74 4.11 3.40
C LEU A 39 24.82 5.12 4.11
N ARG A 40 25.24 5.61 5.29
CA ARG A 40 24.53 6.67 6.03
C ARG A 40 24.41 7.93 5.18
N GLN A 41 25.42 8.29 4.39
CA GLN A 41 25.38 9.46 3.53
C GLN A 41 24.34 9.31 2.40
N ILE A 42 24.25 8.14 1.76
CA ILE A 42 23.25 7.85 0.73
C ILE A 42 21.84 7.89 1.32
N LEU A 43 21.62 7.25 2.46
CA LEU A 43 20.33 7.24 3.15
C LEU A 43 19.90 8.60 3.70
N ARG A 44 20.83 9.53 3.94
CA ARG A 44 20.51 10.91 4.30
C ARG A 44 20.13 11.80 3.12
N GLN A 45 20.55 11.43 1.91
CA GLN A 45 20.30 12.22 0.71
C GLN A 45 18.93 11.95 0.08
N GLY A 46 18.30 10.82 0.40
CA GLY A 46 16.96 10.51 -0.09
C GLY A 46 15.85 11.11 0.78
N ASP A 47 14.79 11.60 0.14
CA ASP A 47 13.55 12.02 0.79
C ASP A 47 12.59 10.82 0.91
N TYR A 48 12.74 10.03 1.96
CA TYR A 48 12.01 8.77 2.14
C TYR A 48 10.71 8.99 2.90
N THR A 49 9.57 8.74 2.25
CA THR A 49 8.26 8.83 2.90
C THR A 49 7.89 7.56 3.68
N ASP A 50 8.28 6.38 3.18
CA ASP A 50 7.94 5.09 3.76
C ASP A 50 9.10 4.08 3.59
N ILE A 51 9.33 3.23 4.60
CA ILE A 51 10.36 2.17 4.58
C ILE A 51 9.68 0.83 4.90
N LEU A 52 9.93 -0.19 4.08
CA LEU A 52 9.55 -1.57 4.34
C LEU A 52 10.79 -2.45 4.37
N ILE A 53 10.94 -3.21 5.46
CA ILE A 53 12.04 -4.16 5.63
C ILE A 53 11.49 -5.58 5.58
N VAL A 54 12.04 -6.37 4.65
CA VAL A 54 11.78 -7.81 4.53
C VAL A 54 13.10 -8.53 4.65
N ALA A 55 13.33 -9.18 5.78
CA ALA A 55 14.57 -9.88 6.09
C ALA A 55 14.31 -11.04 7.06
N ASP A 56 15.27 -11.97 7.18
CA ASP A 56 15.20 -13.05 8.16
C ASP A 56 15.49 -12.55 9.60
N HIS A 57 15.42 -13.45 10.57
CA HIS A 57 15.59 -13.05 11.98
C HIS A 57 16.99 -12.54 12.31
N ALA A 58 18.03 -13.11 11.69
CA ALA A 58 19.42 -12.71 11.94
C ALA A 58 19.72 -11.35 11.32
N GLU A 59 19.22 -11.10 10.11
CA GLU A 59 19.33 -9.81 9.44
C GLU A 59 18.52 -8.71 10.14
N LEU A 60 17.32 -9.03 10.64
CA LEU A 60 16.55 -8.07 11.42
C LEU A 60 17.27 -7.67 12.72
N ALA A 61 17.95 -8.62 13.37
CA ALA A 61 18.73 -8.36 14.58
C ALA A 61 19.96 -7.48 14.29
N ARG A 62 20.64 -7.69 13.14
CA ARG A 62 21.71 -6.80 12.68
C ARG A 62 21.18 -5.39 12.41
N LEU A 63 20.08 -5.27 11.67
CA LEU A 63 19.46 -3.98 11.40
C LEU A 63 18.96 -3.27 12.67
N ASP A 64 18.57 -4.02 13.70
CA ASP A 64 18.21 -3.44 15.00
C ASP A 64 19.40 -2.82 15.72
N ALA A 65 20.60 -3.39 15.59
CA ALA A 65 21.83 -2.81 16.13
C ALA A 65 22.20 -1.49 15.44
N ASP A 66 21.89 -1.40 14.14
CA ASP A 66 22.22 -0.25 13.27
C ASP A 66 21.00 0.61 12.93
N ALA A 67 19.95 0.58 13.77
CA ALA A 67 18.69 1.27 13.48
C ALA A 67 18.84 2.80 13.33
N ASP A 68 19.91 3.37 13.88
CA ASP A 68 20.26 4.79 13.79
C ASP A 68 20.76 5.21 12.38
N ILE A 69 21.03 4.24 11.50
CA ILE A 69 21.37 4.45 10.09
C ILE A 69 20.13 4.78 9.25
N LEU A 70 18.97 4.26 9.64
CA LEU A 70 17.75 4.39 8.84
C LEU A 70 17.21 5.84 8.91
N PRO A 71 16.84 6.42 7.76
CA PRO A 71 16.22 7.74 7.75
C PRO A 71 14.85 7.67 8.41
N LEU A 72 14.45 8.77 9.07
CA LEU A 72 13.12 8.89 9.64
C LEU A 72 12.09 8.96 8.51
N ALA A 73 11.23 7.96 8.44
CA ALA A 73 10.12 7.91 7.50
C ALA A 73 8.78 7.95 8.24
N ARG A 74 7.72 8.39 7.55
CA ARG A 74 6.39 8.51 8.14
C ARG A 74 5.82 7.14 8.56
N THR A 75 6.15 6.10 7.80
CA THR A 75 5.78 4.72 8.11
C THR A 75 7.00 3.81 7.98
N MET A 76 7.29 3.05 9.04
CA MET A 76 8.29 1.97 9.03
C MET A 76 7.59 0.65 9.38
N GLU A 77 7.55 -0.30 8.45
CA GLU A 77 6.99 -1.62 8.69
C GLU A 77 8.07 -2.72 8.62
N ARG A 78 8.01 -3.64 9.60
CA ARG A 78 8.91 -4.81 9.70
C ARG A 78 8.10 -6.08 9.58
N THR A 79 8.58 -7.03 8.79
CA THR A 79 7.83 -8.27 8.54
C THR A 79 8.63 -9.48 9.06
N ARG A 80 8.23 -10.06 10.19
CA ARG A 80 8.77 -11.35 10.69
C ARG A 80 7.98 -12.56 10.17
N ASN A 81 7.28 -12.36 9.05
CA ASN A 81 6.21 -13.24 8.62
C ASN A 81 6.71 -14.30 7.63
N SER A 82 5.94 -15.37 7.43
CA SER A 82 6.21 -16.36 6.36
C SER A 82 6.27 -15.71 4.97
N VAL A 83 6.91 -16.34 3.98
CA VAL A 83 7.06 -15.81 2.61
C VAL A 83 5.72 -15.38 1.99
N LEU A 84 4.63 -16.12 2.25
CA LEU A 84 3.29 -15.77 1.77
C LEU A 84 2.76 -14.49 2.42
N GLN A 85 2.96 -14.32 3.72
CA GLN A 85 2.57 -13.13 4.46
C GLN A 85 3.47 -11.93 4.10
N GLN A 86 4.76 -12.15 3.86
CA GLN A 86 5.67 -11.12 3.33
C GLN A 86 5.19 -10.62 1.96
N ARG A 87 4.82 -11.51 1.04
CA ARG A 87 4.21 -11.12 -0.26
C ARG A 87 2.90 -10.35 -0.07
N ALA A 88 2.05 -10.77 0.86
CA ALA A 88 0.79 -10.07 1.14
C ALA A 88 1.05 -8.67 1.73
N GLN A 89 1.97 -8.54 2.66
CA GLN A 89 2.36 -7.26 3.27
C GLN A 89 3.06 -6.35 2.27
N PHE A 90 3.96 -6.88 1.45
CA PHE A 90 4.59 -6.16 0.34
C PHE A 90 3.54 -5.62 -0.64
N ARG A 91 2.53 -6.42 -1.01
CA ARG A 91 1.40 -5.96 -1.84
C ARG A 91 0.60 -4.84 -1.17
N LEU A 92 0.34 -4.96 0.13
CA LEU A 92 -0.38 -3.93 0.90
C LEU A 92 0.42 -2.64 1.00
N TRP A 93 1.73 -2.74 1.21
CA TRP A 93 2.67 -1.61 1.27
C TRP A 93 2.81 -0.94 -0.09
N LEU A 94 3.00 -1.69 -1.17
CA LEU A 94 2.98 -1.14 -2.54
C LEU A 94 1.65 -0.47 -2.87
N ALA A 95 0.55 -1.03 -2.37
CA ALA A 95 -0.76 -0.40 -2.49
C ALA A 95 -0.90 0.87 -1.65
N ARG A 96 0.05 1.24 -0.78
CA ARG A 96 0.10 2.56 -0.13
C ARG A 96 1.10 3.50 -0.79
N GLY A 97 2.08 2.96 -1.51
CA GLY A 97 3.15 3.71 -2.15
C GLY A 97 2.57 4.76 -3.10
N ARG A 98 3.04 5.99 -2.94
CA ARG A 98 2.59 7.16 -3.71
C ARG A 98 3.33 7.21 -5.04
N ALA A 99 2.61 7.32 -6.16
CA ALA A 99 3.18 8.04 -7.29
C ALA A 99 3.11 9.56 -7.01
N PRO A 100 3.97 10.38 -7.64
CA PRO A 100 3.75 11.83 -7.68
C PRO A 100 2.30 12.12 -8.09
N ASP A 101 1.64 13.06 -7.40
CA ASP A 101 0.23 13.44 -7.59
C ASP A 101 -0.85 12.41 -7.19
N GLU A 102 -0.46 11.26 -6.63
CA GLU A 102 -1.41 10.32 -6.02
C GLU A 102 -1.63 10.62 -4.52
N GLN A 103 -2.86 10.98 -4.16
CA GLN A 103 -3.31 10.97 -2.78
C GLN A 103 -3.70 9.53 -2.41
N PHE A 104 -3.29 9.07 -1.22
CA PHE A 104 -3.67 7.74 -0.74
C PHE A 104 -4.28 7.83 0.66
N ALA A 105 -5.34 7.06 0.86
CA ALA A 105 -5.96 6.90 2.16
C ALA A 105 -5.08 6.05 3.09
N ALA A 106 -4.51 6.67 4.11
CA ALA A 106 -3.89 5.94 5.21
C ALA A 106 -4.95 5.32 6.12
N GLY A 107 -4.72 4.10 6.62
CA GLY A 107 -5.59 3.46 7.61
C GLY A 107 -5.80 1.96 7.41
N HIS A 108 -6.18 1.28 8.49
CA HIS A 108 -6.52 -0.15 8.46
C HIS A 108 -7.98 -0.35 8.08
N ILE A 109 -8.24 -1.15 7.04
CA ILE A 109 -9.61 -1.51 6.65
C ILE A 109 -10.19 -2.48 7.69
N ARG A 110 -11.25 -2.05 8.38
CA ARG A 110 -11.99 -2.89 9.34
C ARG A 110 -12.99 -3.75 8.57
N TRP A 111 -12.75 -5.05 8.54
CA TRP A 111 -13.62 -6.01 7.87
C TRP A 111 -14.69 -6.54 8.83
N SER A 112 -15.93 -6.63 8.37
CA SER A 112 -17.00 -7.27 9.12
C SER A 112 -17.88 -8.13 8.22
N LYS A 113 -18.49 -9.15 8.82
CA LYS A 113 -19.45 -10.04 8.16
C LYS A 113 -20.85 -9.65 8.63
N MET A 114 -21.63 -9.07 7.73
CA MET A 114 -23.01 -8.67 7.99
C MET A 114 -23.97 -9.76 7.50
N ALA A 115 -25.23 -9.72 7.96
CA ALA A 115 -26.29 -10.61 7.45
C ALA A 115 -26.44 -10.52 5.92
N ALA A 116 -26.16 -9.35 5.33
CA ALA A 116 -26.19 -9.09 3.89
C ALA A 116 -24.87 -9.42 3.13
N GLY A 117 -23.82 -9.89 3.82
CA GLY A 117 -22.56 -10.29 3.21
C GLY A 117 -21.31 -9.57 3.76
N LEU A 118 -20.24 -9.58 2.96
CA LEU A 118 -18.95 -8.96 3.31
C LEU A 118 -19.05 -7.43 3.28
N SER A 119 -18.53 -6.78 4.33
CA SER A 119 -18.33 -5.33 4.36
C SER A 119 -16.92 -4.97 4.84
N GLY A 120 -16.41 -3.82 4.39
CA GLY A 120 -15.15 -3.25 4.84
C GLY A 120 -15.33 -1.75 5.06
N ARG A 121 -14.70 -1.20 6.11
CA ARG A 121 -14.74 0.23 6.43
C ARG A 121 -13.33 0.82 6.49
N LEU A 122 -13.17 2.00 5.89
CA LEU A 122 -11.94 2.82 5.95
C LEU A 122 -12.33 4.30 6.08
N GLY A 123 -11.95 4.91 7.20
CA GLY A 123 -12.42 6.27 7.53
C GLY A 123 -13.95 6.32 7.54
N ASP A 124 -14.49 7.29 6.80
CA ASP A 124 -15.92 7.54 6.66
C ASP A 124 -16.62 6.67 5.60
N PHE A 125 -15.86 5.84 4.89
CA PHE A 125 -16.39 5.04 3.79
C PHE A 125 -16.60 3.58 4.18
N THR A 126 -17.72 3.03 3.72
CA THR A 126 -18.06 1.61 3.89
C THR A 126 -18.29 0.98 2.52
N ALA A 127 -17.49 -0.01 2.15
CA ALA A 127 -17.75 -0.83 0.97
C ALA A 127 -18.52 -2.08 1.39
N ARG A 128 -19.51 -2.47 0.59
CA ARG A 128 -20.37 -3.63 0.85
C ARG A 128 -20.68 -4.41 -0.42
N TYR A 129 -20.70 -5.73 -0.30
CA TYR A 129 -21.25 -6.59 -1.35
C TYR A 129 -22.77 -6.41 -1.46
N ALA A 130 -23.26 -5.99 -2.63
CA ALA A 130 -24.65 -5.65 -2.89
C ALA A 130 -25.41 -6.72 -3.72
N GLY A 131 -24.86 -7.93 -3.78
CA GLY A 131 -25.48 -9.07 -4.47
C GLY A 131 -25.01 -9.27 -5.92
N PRO A 132 -25.58 -10.25 -6.63
CA PRO A 132 -25.30 -10.47 -8.04
C PRO A 132 -25.82 -9.30 -8.90
N ALA A 133 -25.10 -8.98 -9.96
CA ALA A 133 -25.51 -8.01 -10.98
C ALA A 133 -26.22 -8.72 -12.15
N SER A 134 -27.16 -8.02 -12.80
CA SER A 134 -27.83 -8.48 -14.02
C SER A 134 -27.16 -7.86 -15.25
N PRO A 135 -26.86 -8.61 -16.33
CA PRO A 135 -27.15 -10.03 -16.55
C PRO A 135 -26.13 -11.00 -15.92
N ARG A 136 -24.91 -10.55 -15.58
CA ARG A 136 -23.89 -11.32 -14.86
C ARG A 136 -23.00 -10.40 -14.03
N GLY A 137 -22.44 -10.95 -12.95
CA GLY A 137 -21.41 -10.31 -12.13
C GLY A 137 -21.80 -10.15 -10.67
N HIS A 138 -21.01 -9.35 -9.96
CA HIS A 138 -21.07 -9.15 -8.52
C HIS A 138 -21.00 -7.66 -8.23
N ARG A 139 -22.09 -7.11 -7.68
CA ARG A 139 -22.21 -5.70 -7.39
C ARG A 139 -21.56 -5.37 -6.05
N ILE A 140 -20.76 -4.32 -6.02
CA ILE A 140 -20.16 -3.74 -4.82
C ILE A 140 -20.58 -2.28 -4.78
N VAL A 141 -21.01 -1.82 -3.60
CA VAL A 141 -21.36 -0.41 -3.37
C VAL A 141 -20.47 0.22 -2.30
N VAL A 142 -20.25 1.52 -2.39
CA VAL A 142 -19.56 2.34 -1.41
C VAL A 142 -20.53 3.37 -0.85
N GLU A 143 -20.65 3.37 0.48
CA GLU A 143 -21.49 4.26 1.27
C GLU A 143 -20.59 5.25 2.04
N ASP A 144 -21.05 6.49 2.22
CA ASP A 144 -20.37 7.50 3.05
C ASP A 144 -20.80 7.40 4.53
N ALA A 145 -20.35 8.32 5.38
CA ALA A 145 -20.66 8.31 6.81
C ALA A 145 -22.16 8.44 7.13
N SER A 146 -22.95 8.99 6.20
CA SER A 146 -24.41 9.11 6.30
C SER A 146 -25.12 7.79 6.01
N GLY A 147 -24.41 6.81 5.44
CA GLY A 147 -24.97 5.54 4.98
C GLY A 147 -25.54 5.59 3.56
N ASP A 148 -25.45 6.75 2.88
CA ASP A 148 -25.88 6.93 1.50
C ASP A 148 -24.76 6.55 0.53
N LEU A 149 -25.10 6.25 -0.73
CA LEU A 149 -24.11 6.04 -1.78
C LEU A 149 -23.17 7.24 -1.89
N ALA A 150 -21.87 6.99 -1.83
CA ALA A 150 -20.83 8.02 -1.85
C ALA A 150 -20.72 8.70 -3.22
N ARG A 151 -21.64 9.61 -3.53
CA ARG A 151 -21.66 10.39 -4.79
C ARG A 151 -20.93 11.72 -4.63
N GLY A 152 -20.46 12.29 -5.75
CA GLY A 152 -19.81 13.61 -5.76
C GLY A 152 -18.33 13.61 -5.34
N TYR A 153 -17.73 12.42 -5.21
CA TYR A 153 -16.31 12.26 -4.91
C TYR A 153 -15.50 12.15 -6.21
N ARG A 154 -14.31 12.74 -6.22
CA ARG A 154 -13.39 12.72 -7.35
C ARG A 154 -11.98 12.33 -6.91
N THR A 155 -11.24 11.68 -7.81
CA THR A 155 -9.80 11.46 -7.63
C THR A 155 -9.05 12.81 -7.57
N PRO A 156 -7.81 12.84 -7.06
CA PRO A 156 -6.99 14.05 -7.06
C PRO A 156 -6.79 14.68 -8.45
N VAL A 157 -6.84 13.87 -9.51
CA VAL A 157 -6.76 14.32 -10.91
C VAL A 157 -8.12 14.71 -11.50
N GLY A 158 -9.18 14.78 -10.67
CA GLY A 158 -10.50 15.29 -11.05
C GLY A 158 -11.46 14.26 -11.66
N GLN A 159 -11.09 12.97 -11.73
CA GLN A 159 -11.95 11.93 -12.27
C GLN A 159 -13.07 11.58 -11.29
N GLU A 160 -14.31 11.52 -11.77
CA GLU A 160 -15.46 11.13 -10.94
C GLU A 160 -15.36 9.67 -10.48
N LEU A 161 -15.60 9.45 -9.19
CA LEU A 161 -15.71 8.12 -8.62
C LEU A 161 -17.17 7.65 -8.66
N HIS A 162 -17.36 6.42 -9.11
CA HIS A 162 -18.67 5.77 -9.10
C HIS A 162 -18.83 4.92 -7.84
N PRO A 163 -19.90 5.11 -7.05
CA PRO A 163 -20.08 4.40 -5.79
C PRO A 163 -20.57 2.97 -5.99
N GLU A 164 -20.78 2.54 -7.23
CA GLU A 164 -21.19 1.19 -7.58
C GLU A 164 -20.29 0.65 -8.68
N ILE A 165 -19.80 -0.57 -8.49
CA ILE A 165 -19.08 -1.32 -9.52
C ILE A 165 -19.64 -2.73 -9.64
N VAL A 166 -19.39 -3.35 -10.79
CA VAL A 166 -19.68 -4.76 -11.04
C VAL A 166 -18.38 -5.48 -11.37
N ILE A 167 -18.09 -6.57 -10.65
CA ILE A 167 -16.95 -7.44 -10.94
C ILE A 167 -17.41 -8.79 -11.47
N GLY A 168 -16.64 -9.40 -12.37
CA GLY A 168 -16.99 -10.69 -12.96
C GLY A 168 -16.78 -11.91 -12.05
N ASN A 169 -15.90 -11.82 -11.04
CA ASN A 169 -15.53 -12.95 -10.19
C ASN A 169 -15.65 -12.61 -8.70
N LYS A 170 -16.50 -13.36 -7.98
CA LYS A 170 -16.72 -13.20 -6.53
C LYS A 170 -15.44 -13.32 -5.70
N ALA A 171 -14.46 -14.12 -6.12
CA ALA A 171 -13.20 -14.27 -5.41
C ALA A 171 -12.44 -12.93 -5.27
N HIS A 172 -12.64 -11.99 -6.20
CA HIS A 172 -12.00 -10.68 -6.18
C HIS A 172 -12.77 -9.63 -5.36
N THR A 173 -13.91 -9.99 -4.76
CA THR A 173 -14.78 -9.05 -4.02
C THR A 173 -14.00 -8.28 -2.95
N ARG A 174 -13.22 -8.99 -2.14
CA ARG A 174 -12.47 -8.35 -1.04
C ARG A 174 -11.39 -7.39 -1.56
N THR A 175 -10.70 -7.75 -2.63
CA THR A 175 -9.69 -6.90 -3.27
C THR A 175 -10.34 -5.66 -3.86
N ALA A 176 -11.39 -5.83 -4.67
CA ALA A 176 -12.11 -4.73 -5.29
C ALA A 176 -12.72 -3.75 -4.27
N MET A 177 -13.26 -4.26 -3.16
CA MET A 177 -13.73 -3.41 -2.05
C MET A 177 -12.59 -2.63 -1.39
N ALA A 178 -11.41 -3.25 -1.22
CA ALA A 178 -10.27 -2.57 -0.62
C ALA A 178 -9.74 -1.45 -1.51
N ASP A 179 -9.68 -1.69 -2.82
CA ASP A 179 -9.25 -0.69 -3.80
C ASP A 179 -10.23 0.49 -3.85
N LEU A 180 -11.54 0.22 -3.89
CA LEU A 180 -12.58 1.25 -3.81
C LEU A 180 -12.46 2.09 -2.54
N LEU A 181 -12.39 1.44 -1.37
CA LEU A 181 -12.25 2.15 -0.10
C LEU A 181 -11.06 3.10 -0.09
N ARG A 182 -9.93 2.65 -0.65
CA ARG A 182 -8.70 3.45 -0.73
C ARG A 182 -8.83 4.61 -1.70
N GLN A 183 -9.49 4.43 -2.84
CA GLN A 183 -9.81 5.52 -3.78
C GLN A 183 -10.71 6.56 -3.13
N TYR A 184 -11.79 6.14 -2.47
CA TYR A 184 -12.73 7.04 -1.81
C TYR A 184 -12.10 7.79 -0.63
N ALA A 185 -11.35 7.11 0.23
CA ALA A 185 -10.70 7.78 1.35
C ALA A 185 -9.53 8.69 0.92
N ALA A 186 -9.09 8.60 -0.34
CA ALA A 186 -8.14 9.54 -0.95
C ALA A 186 -8.80 10.62 -1.82
N SER A 187 -10.11 10.56 -1.98
CA SER A 187 -10.86 11.43 -2.87
C SER A 187 -11.15 12.80 -2.27
N LEU A 188 -11.48 13.75 -3.13
CA LEU A 188 -11.97 15.07 -2.76
C LEU A 188 -13.46 15.14 -3.03
N ARG A 189 -14.23 15.74 -2.10
CA ARG A 189 -15.65 16.04 -2.29
C ARG A 189 -15.76 17.48 -2.75
N LEU A 190 -16.23 17.69 -3.98
CA LEU A 190 -16.64 19.03 -4.42
C LEU A 190 -18.06 19.24 -3.92
N GLY A 191 -18.25 20.30 -3.12
CA GLY A 191 -19.56 20.71 -2.59
C GLY A 191 -20.50 21.19 -3.67
#